data_AF-A0A6V8HNZ5-F1
#
_entry.id   AF-A0A6V8HNZ5-F1
#
_cell.length_a   1.000
_cell.length_b   1.000
_cell.length_c   1.000
_cell.angle_alpha   90.00
_cell.angle_beta   90.00
_cell.angle_gamma   90.00
#
_symmetry.space_group_name_H-M   'P 1'
#
loop_
_entity.id
_entity.type
_entity.pdbx_description
1 polymer ?
#
loop_
_entity_poly.entity_id
_entity_poly.type
_entity_poly.pdbx_seq_one_letter_code
_entity_poly.pdbx_strand_id
1 'polypeptide(L)'
;MDESILTAPSINLRSNINLQQQSPLFSVLPAEIRSLIFTCALTDYEDITQDAFGRDTYWYRPGYQAKRRTATELLRTCKRVFQETWFLPFALAEHCFFLTQENRAPSKHVTVERMKEYLTTLREFARNQDGMDIPHIQSIRVFAQLWALEDSRRLQEVLDLEGFQPKNITITLRYTDFWYWEHDRPMHIDAKWVNTVRFPSSVSTISMDFEMIDRRKNEVDFITDLATQRWFFRRADGMAFRASKEDITTTRWTGSSTFNKSRWIRDESRPNEIDYYVKTVVWKPAPGFTPFASAGGDRCPNLDIPAGFAREQPPYMREFTHISVDDLETYNIPYDAPAQEVQEAMMRIARERQAAIVRRRRGSLSQHV
;
A
#
# COMPACT_ATOMS: atom_id res chain seq x y z
N MET A 1 16.07 17.58 0.98
CA MET A 1 14.96 18.48 1.37
C MET A 1 15.32 18.92 2.77
N ASP A 2 15.33 20.23 3.01
CA ASP A 2 15.85 20.87 4.23
C ASP A 2 15.47 20.11 5.51
N GLU A 3 16.47 19.66 6.27
CA GLU A 3 16.31 18.93 7.55
C GLU A 3 15.81 19.85 8.69
N SER A 4 15.60 21.13 8.42
CA SER A 4 15.13 22.09 9.40
C SER A 4 13.65 22.48 9.18
N ILE A 5 12.96 22.69 10.32
CA ILE A 5 11.58 23.17 10.48
C ILE A 5 10.51 22.07 10.61
N LEU A 6 10.61 21.28 11.69
CA LEU A 6 9.44 20.75 12.41
C LEU A 6 9.42 21.33 13.84
N THR A 7 9.40 22.65 13.94
CA THR A 7 9.23 23.34 15.24
C THR A 7 7.84 23.96 15.31
N ALA A 8 7.11 23.69 16.40
CA ALA A 8 5.81 24.29 16.61
C ALA A 8 5.98 25.82 16.83
N PRO A 9 5.21 26.67 16.14
CA PRO A 9 5.21 28.10 16.41
C PRO A 9 4.85 28.38 17.88
N SER A 10 5.62 29.24 18.54
CA SER A 10 5.40 29.66 19.94
C SER A 10 4.35 30.77 20.09
N ILE A 11 3.83 31.31 18.99
CA ILE A 11 2.83 32.39 18.98
C ILE A 11 1.43 31.82 19.20
N ASN A 12 0.68 32.37 20.16
CA ASN A 12 -0.75 32.12 20.28
C ASN A 12 -1.51 32.84 19.17
N LEU A 13 -1.97 32.08 18.18
CA LEU A 13 -2.63 32.60 16.99
C LEU A 13 -4.05 33.11 17.29
N ARG A 14 -4.61 32.87 18.48
CA ARG A 14 -5.93 33.37 18.93
C ARG A 14 -5.97 34.86 19.22
N SER A 15 -4.83 35.52 19.35
CA SER A 15 -4.77 36.99 19.49
C SER A 15 -4.86 37.69 18.13
N ASN A 16 -5.58 38.82 18.04
CA ASN A 16 -5.70 39.66 16.83
C ASN A 16 -6.15 38.90 15.57
N ILE A 17 -7.42 38.47 15.51
CA ILE A 17 -8.02 37.93 14.28
C ILE A 17 -9.11 38.86 13.78
N ASN A 18 -9.01 39.23 12.51
CA ASN A 18 -10.11 39.85 11.80
C ASN A 18 -11.19 38.77 11.55
N LEU A 19 -12.39 39.00 12.07
CA LEU A 19 -13.52 38.08 11.89
C LEU A 19 -13.98 37.98 10.42
N GLN A 20 -13.46 38.76 9.48
CA GLN A 20 -13.81 38.65 8.06
C GLN A 20 -15.33 38.73 7.79
N GLN A 21 -16.08 39.54 8.54
CA GLN A 21 -17.53 39.69 8.37
C GLN A 21 -17.94 40.27 7.00
N GLN A 22 -17.00 40.87 6.28
CA GLN A 22 -17.19 41.30 4.90
C GLN A 22 -17.24 40.13 3.89
N SER A 23 -16.81 38.93 4.29
CA SER A 23 -16.83 37.74 3.44
C SER A 23 -18.12 36.95 3.67
N PRO A 24 -18.92 36.65 2.62
CA PRO A 24 -20.11 35.80 2.77
C PRO A 24 -19.81 34.42 3.35
N LEU A 25 -18.58 33.92 3.15
CA LEU A 25 -18.10 32.68 3.76
C LEU A 25 -18.28 32.72 5.28
N PHE A 26 -18.05 33.88 5.93
CA PHE A 26 -18.07 34.04 7.37
C PHE A 26 -19.25 34.82 7.94
N SER A 27 -19.92 35.64 7.12
CA SER A 27 -21.10 36.42 7.54
C SER A 27 -22.44 35.81 7.14
N VAL A 28 -22.46 34.94 6.13
CA VAL A 28 -23.70 34.32 5.63
C VAL A 28 -23.71 32.82 5.93
N LEU A 29 -22.61 32.11 5.63
CA LEU A 29 -22.60 30.66 5.78
C LEU A 29 -22.44 30.24 7.25
N PRO A 30 -23.27 29.31 7.73
CA PRO A 30 -23.13 28.76 9.07
C PRO A 30 -21.89 27.84 9.16
N ALA A 31 -21.47 27.53 10.38
CA ALA A 31 -20.21 26.81 10.64
C ALA A 31 -20.18 25.42 10.02
N GLU A 32 -21.33 24.75 9.96
CA GLU A 32 -21.53 23.42 9.40
C GLU A 32 -21.25 23.43 7.89
N ILE A 33 -21.75 24.43 7.17
CA ILE A 33 -21.52 24.57 5.73
C ILE A 33 -20.06 24.95 5.46
N ARG A 34 -19.47 25.83 6.27
CA ARG A 34 -18.03 26.12 6.17
C ARG A 34 -17.19 24.86 6.39
N SER A 35 -17.53 24.04 7.38
CA SER A 35 -16.85 22.78 7.66
C SER A 35 -16.87 21.84 6.46
N LEU A 36 -18.01 21.74 5.75
CA LEU A 36 -18.10 20.97 4.51
C LEU A 36 -17.20 21.54 3.41
N ILE A 37 -17.23 22.86 3.19
CA ILE A 37 -16.37 23.54 2.21
C ILE A 37 -14.90 23.28 2.51
N PHE A 38 -14.49 23.48 3.76
CA PHE A 38 -13.11 23.29 4.18
C PHE A 38 -12.67 21.83 4.12
N THR A 39 -13.57 20.89 4.46
CA THR A 39 -13.30 19.47 4.29
C THR A 39 -13.03 19.16 2.83
N CYS A 40 -13.92 19.56 1.91
CA CYS A 40 -13.71 19.34 0.48
C CYS A 40 -12.43 20.01 -0.05
N ALA A 41 -12.10 21.23 0.41
CA ALA A 41 -10.93 21.96 -0.03
C ALA A 41 -9.60 21.40 0.52
N LEU A 42 -9.64 20.75 1.70
CA LEU A 42 -8.46 20.28 2.43
C LEU A 42 -8.34 18.74 2.45
N THR A 43 -9.28 18.00 1.88
CA THR A 43 -9.10 16.59 1.56
C THR A 43 -7.93 16.43 0.60
N ASP A 44 -7.08 15.42 0.85
CA ASP A 44 -5.96 15.14 -0.01
C ASP A 44 -6.39 14.50 -1.34
N TYR A 45 -5.59 14.70 -2.38
CA TYR A 45 -5.83 14.17 -3.72
C TYR A 45 -4.51 13.78 -4.39
N GLU A 46 -4.59 13.02 -5.48
CA GLU A 46 -3.43 12.64 -6.27
C GLU A 46 -3.02 13.77 -7.22
N ASP A 47 -1.81 14.31 -7.06
CA ASP A 47 -1.30 15.34 -7.98
C ASP A 47 -0.58 14.70 -9.17
N ILE A 48 -1.38 14.14 -10.09
CA ILE A 48 -0.89 13.49 -11.32
C ILE A 48 -0.19 14.45 -12.30
N THR A 49 -0.28 15.75 -12.07
CA THR A 49 0.30 16.76 -12.98
C THR A 49 1.76 17.06 -12.68
N GLN A 50 2.19 16.91 -11.43
CA GLN A 50 3.54 17.28 -11.00
C GLN A 50 4.39 16.07 -10.59
N ASP A 51 3.79 15.09 -9.91
CA ASP A 51 4.53 14.01 -9.24
C ASP A 51 3.94 12.63 -9.58
N ALA A 52 3.61 12.40 -10.86
CA ALA A 52 3.14 11.10 -11.34
C ALA A 52 4.22 10.02 -11.17
N PHE A 53 3.82 8.88 -10.63
CA PHE A 53 4.67 7.71 -10.55
C PHE A 53 4.80 7.04 -11.91
N GLY A 54 5.98 6.49 -12.19
CA GLY A 54 6.18 5.63 -13.36
C GLY A 54 5.30 4.39 -13.27
N ARG A 55 4.72 4.00 -14.42
CA ARG A 55 3.83 2.82 -14.54
C ARG A 55 4.51 1.50 -14.19
N ASP A 56 5.83 1.45 -14.29
CA ASP A 56 6.65 0.25 -14.06
C ASP A 56 7.19 0.14 -12.62
N THR A 57 6.65 0.96 -11.71
CA THR A 57 6.99 0.91 -10.29
C THR A 57 6.07 -0.05 -9.56
N TYR A 58 6.55 -0.65 -8.47
CA TYR A 58 5.74 -1.57 -7.65
C TYR A 58 4.56 -0.90 -6.95
N TRP A 59 4.55 0.43 -6.83
CA TRP A 59 3.53 1.17 -6.08
C TRP A 59 2.52 1.88 -6.98
N TYR A 60 2.72 1.88 -8.30
CA TYR A 60 1.74 2.41 -9.24
C TYR A 60 0.49 1.52 -9.27
N ARG A 61 -0.67 2.09 -8.97
CA ARG A 61 -1.98 1.41 -9.04
C ARG A 61 -3.13 2.44 -9.03
N PRO A 62 -4.38 2.06 -9.32
CA PRO A 62 -5.52 2.95 -9.19
C PRO A 62 -5.62 3.54 -7.78
N GLY A 63 -5.78 4.86 -7.69
CA GLY A 63 -5.79 5.61 -6.43
C GLY A 63 -4.40 5.89 -5.82
N TYR A 64 -3.32 5.38 -6.46
CA TYR A 64 -1.92 5.69 -6.13
C TYR A 64 -1.06 5.82 -7.40
N GLN A 65 -1.50 6.67 -8.33
CA GLN A 65 -0.79 7.05 -9.54
C GLN A 65 0.22 8.17 -9.31
N ALA A 66 0.06 8.93 -8.23
CA ALA A 66 0.96 10.02 -7.87
C ALA A 66 1.05 10.18 -6.35
N LYS A 67 1.97 11.04 -5.91
CA LYS A 67 2.02 11.45 -4.51
C LYS A 67 0.73 12.20 -4.14
N ARG A 68 0.17 11.87 -2.96
CA ARG A 68 -1.00 12.58 -2.42
C ARG A 68 -0.59 13.95 -1.87
N ARG A 69 -1.41 14.96 -2.15
CA ARG A 69 -1.22 16.35 -1.76
C ARG A 69 -2.50 16.91 -1.15
N THR A 70 -2.33 17.72 -0.11
CA THR A 70 -3.38 18.61 0.39
C THR A 70 -3.09 20.05 -0.07
N ALA A 71 -4.10 20.74 -0.60
CA ALA A 71 -4.00 22.13 -1.02
C ALA A 71 -3.97 23.09 0.19
N THR A 72 -2.81 23.23 0.84
CA THR A 72 -2.64 24.06 2.04
C THR A 72 -2.53 25.57 1.73
N GLU A 73 -2.60 25.97 0.46
CA GLU A 73 -2.57 27.38 0.03
C GLU A 73 -3.69 28.20 0.67
N LEU A 74 -4.87 27.59 0.85
CA LEU A 74 -6.00 28.22 1.53
C LEU A 74 -5.65 28.60 2.98
N LEU A 75 -4.95 27.71 3.69
CA LEU A 75 -4.52 27.92 5.09
C LEU A 75 -3.47 29.03 5.20
N ARG A 76 -2.63 29.19 4.18
CA ARG A 76 -1.61 30.24 4.11
C ARG A 76 -2.19 31.61 3.78
N THR A 77 -3.41 31.66 3.22
CA THR A 77 -4.02 32.89 2.73
C THR A 77 -4.91 33.56 3.78
N CYS A 78 -5.59 32.80 4.63
CA CYS A 78 -6.54 33.36 5.62
C CYS A 78 -6.32 32.80 7.03
N LYS A 79 -5.91 33.68 7.96
CA LYS A 79 -5.75 33.35 9.39
C LYS A 79 -7.04 32.79 10.02
N ARG A 80 -8.22 33.32 9.65
CA ARG A 80 -9.50 32.82 10.19
C ARG A 80 -9.79 31.40 9.70
N VAL A 81 -9.52 31.09 8.43
CA VAL A 81 -9.63 29.71 7.92
C VAL A 81 -8.63 28.82 8.63
N PHE A 82 -7.36 29.23 8.72
CA PHE A 82 -6.33 28.49 9.44
C PHE A 82 -6.78 28.13 10.86
N GLN A 83 -7.34 29.06 11.62
CA GLN A 83 -7.81 28.76 12.98
C GLN A 83 -8.94 27.73 13.03
N GLU A 84 -9.89 27.80 12.11
CA GLU A 84 -10.99 26.83 12.07
C GLU A 84 -10.51 25.43 11.60
N THR A 85 -9.35 25.34 10.91
CA THR A 85 -9.04 24.17 10.06
C THR A 85 -7.59 23.70 10.03
N TRP A 86 -6.68 24.25 10.82
CA TRP A 86 -5.23 23.93 10.78
C TRP A 86 -4.93 22.44 10.89
N PHE A 87 -5.82 21.71 11.56
CA PHE A 87 -5.70 20.29 11.84
C PHE A 87 -6.29 19.39 10.73
N LEU A 88 -7.15 19.94 9.85
CA LEU A 88 -7.84 19.19 8.80
C LEU A 88 -6.89 18.54 7.78
N PRO A 89 -5.82 19.19 7.27
CA PRO A 89 -4.90 18.53 6.36
C PRO A 89 -4.33 17.23 6.92
N PHE A 90 -4.06 17.20 8.22
CA PHE A 90 -3.57 15.99 8.86
C PHE A 90 -4.67 14.96 9.10
N ALA A 91 -5.81 15.40 9.62
CA ALA A 91 -6.92 14.52 9.97
C ALA A 91 -7.57 13.85 8.75
N LEU A 92 -7.64 14.57 7.62
CA LEU A 92 -8.28 14.13 6.38
C LEU A 92 -7.32 13.41 5.42
N ALA A 93 -6.01 13.63 5.53
CA ALA A 93 -5.04 12.94 4.67
C ALA A 93 -5.02 11.43 4.95
N GLU A 94 -4.88 10.65 3.88
CA GLU A 94 -4.59 9.23 4.02
C GLU A 94 -3.08 9.03 4.22
N HIS A 95 -2.68 8.64 5.43
CA HIS A 95 -1.28 8.42 5.74
C HIS A 95 -0.83 7.03 5.28
N CYS A 96 0.09 6.99 4.31
CA CYS A 96 0.59 5.76 3.71
C CYS A 96 1.93 5.33 4.31
N PHE A 97 2.01 4.09 4.79
CA PHE A 97 3.25 3.44 5.23
C PHE A 97 3.60 2.28 4.30
N PHE A 98 4.90 2.09 4.06
CA PHE A 98 5.43 1.01 3.23
C PHE A 98 6.27 0.07 4.09
N LEU A 99 5.66 -1.03 4.53
CA LEU A 99 6.34 -2.14 5.19
C LEU A 99 6.90 -3.08 4.13
N THR A 100 7.88 -2.60 3.38
CA THR A 100 8.43 -3.28 2.20
C THR A 100 9.95 -3.16 2.17
N GLN A 101 10.60 -3.81 1.20
CA GLN A 101 11.94 -3.43 0.76
C GLN A 101 11.90 -2.02 0.15
N GLU A 102 13.03 -1.31 0.23
CA GLU A 102 13.12 0.11 -0.16
C GLU A 102 12.76 0.34 -1.64
N ASN A 103 13.17 -0.55 -2.54
CA ASN A 103 12.88 -0.46 -3.98
C ASN A 103 11.41 -0.74 -4.35
N ARG A 104 10.54 -1.03 -3.36
CA ARG A 104 9.11 -1.32 -3.54
C ARG A 104 8.21 -0.22 -2.97
N ALA A 105 8.80 0.90 -2.59
CA ALA A 105 8.14 2.11 -2.12
C ALA A 105 8.64 3.33 -2.93
N PRO A 106 7.84 4.40 -3.05
CA PRO A 106 8.31 5.67 -3.60
C PRO A 106 9.56 6.16 -2.87
N SER A 107 10.55 6.70 -3.58
CA SER A 107 11.79 7.21 -2.95
C SER A 107 11.54 8.31 -1.90
N LYS A 108 10.44 9.05 -2.05
CA LYS A 108 9.97 10.06 -1.09
C LYS A 108 8.64 9.61 -0.49
N HIS A 109 8.69 8.79 0.55
CA HIS A 109 7.53 8.39 1.35
C HIS A 109 7.71 8.78 2.82
N VAL A 110 6.63 8.76 3.59
CA VAL A 110 6.68 9.02 5.03
C VAL A 110 7.11 7.75 5.75
N THR A 111 8.17 7.84 6.56
CA THR A 111 8.60 6.75 7.44
C THR A 111 7.91 6.84 8.81
N VAL A 112 8.01 5.78 9.61
CA VAL A 112 7.48 5.74 10.98
C VAL A 112 8.16 6.82 11.85
N GLU A 113 9.47 6.96 11.73
CA GLU A 113 10.27 7.96 12.44
C GLU A 113 9.83 9.37 12.06
N ARG A 114 9.65 9.62 10.76
CA ARG A 114 9.21 10.93 10.28
C ARG A 114 7.79 11.25 10.73
N MET A 115 6.90 10.26 10.76
CA MET A 115 5.55 10.45 11.30
C MET A 115 5.58 10.76 12.80
N LYS A 116 6.46 10.09 13.56
CA LYS A 116 6.66 10.36 14.99
C LYS A 116 7.10 11.80 15.26
N GLU A 117 8.07 12.30 14.49
CA GLU A 117 8.48 13.71 14.54
C GLU A 117 7.28 14.63 14.26
N TYR A 118 6.55 14.36 13.17
CA TYR A 118 5.39 15.17 12.78
C TYR A 118 4.32 15.21 13.87
N LEU A 119 3.97 14.05 14.45
CA LEU A 119 3.00 13.94 15.54
C LEU A 119 3.44 14.70 16.79
N THR A 120 4.74 14.68 17.09
CA THR A 120 5.31 15.41 18.23
C THR A 120 5.12 16.92 18.04
N THR A 121 5.51 17.45 16.88
CA THR A 121 5.30 18.87 16.52
C THR A 121 3.83 19.26 16.53
N LEU A 122 2.96 18.40 15.98
CA LEU A 122 1.52 18.65 15.93
C LEU A 122 0.92 18.73 17.34
N ARG A 123 1.36 17.85 18.24
CA ARG A 123 0.91 17.84 19.64
C ARG A 123 1.34 19.10 20.39
N GLU A 124 2.60 19.49 20.24
CA GLU A 124 3.12 20.71 20.85
C GLU A 124 2.34 21.92 20.35
N PHE A 125 2.07 21.98 19.05
CA PHE A 125 1.25 23.05 18.47
C PHE A 125 -0.18 23.05 19.01
N ALA A 126 -0.86 21.90 19.04
CA ALA A 126 -2.23 21.76 19.54
C ALA A 126 -2.36 22.24 21.00
N ARG A 127 -1.40 21.83 21.84
CA ARG A 127 -1.30 22.23 23.26
C ARG A 127 -1.10 23.73 23.40
N ASN A 128 -0.22 24.33 22.60
CA ASN A 128 0.09 25.76 22.66
C ASN A 128 -1.05 26.66 22.17
N GLN A 129 -1.88 26.20 21.22
CA GLN A 129 -2.96 27.01 20.65
C GLN A 129 -4.25 26.94 21.48
N ASP A 130 -4.72 25.71 21.70
CA ASP A 130 -6.11 25.47 22.09
C ASP A 130 -6.22 24.63 23.37
N GLY A 131 -5.09 24.13 23.91
CA GLY A 131 -5.08 23.15 25.00
C GLY A 131 -5.67 21.80 24.60
N MET A 132 -5.85 21.57 23.30
CA MET A 132 -6.51 20.39 22.73
C MET A 132 -5.48 19.30 22.40
N ASP A 133 -5.96 18.05 22.38
CA ASP A 133 -5.20 16.91 21.87
C ASP A 133 -5.18 16.89 20.33
N ILE A 134 -4.32 16.03 19.77
CA ILE A 134 -4.22 15.78 18.32
C ILE A 134 -5.59 15.31 17.79
N PRO A 135 -6.07 15.86 16.65
CA PRO A 135 -7.30 15.38 16.02
C PRO A 135 -7.22 13.89 15.64
N HIS A 136 -8.36 13.22 15.62
CA HIS A 136 -8.45 11.84 15.13
C HIS A 136 -8.16 11.79 13.62
N ILE A 137 -7.37 10.80 13.21
CA ILE A 137 -7.06 10.55 11.81
C ILE A 137 -8.17 9.69 11.20
N GLN A 138 -8.62 10.06 10.00
CA GLN A 138 -9.66 9.29 9.34
C GLN A 138 -9.15 7.92 8.88
N SER A 139 -8.05 7.87 8.15
CA SER A 139 -7.61 6.63 7.50
C SER A 139 -6.10 6.56 7.33
N ILE A 140 -5.57 5.35 7.46
CA ILE A 140 -4.19 5.03 7.11
C ILE A 140 -4.18 3.86 6.14
N ARG A 141 -3.14 3.80 5.33
CA ARG A 141 -2.87 2.65 4.46
C ARG A 141 -1.48 2.11 4.70
N VAL A 142 -1.38 0.78 4.77
CA VAL A 142 -0.12 0.06 4.90
C VAL A 142 0.05 -0.83 3.69
N PHE A 143 1.00 -0.51 2.83
CA PHE A 143 1.48 -1.43 1.80
C PHE A 143 2.49 -2.35 2.44
N ALA A 144 2.24 -3.66 2.39
CA ALA A 144 3.01 -4.61 3.18
C ALA A 144 3.50 -5.78 2.34
N GLN A 145 4.80 -6.03 2.39
CA GLN A 145 5.36 -7.32 2.01
C GLN A 145 5.18 -8.33 3.14
N LEU A 146 4.94 -9.60 2.80
CA LEU A 146 4.64 -10.61 3.82
C LEU A 146 5.77 -10.81 4.84
N TRP A 147 7.04 -10.77 4.41
CA TRP A 147 8.18 -10.86 5.33
C TRP A 147 8.15 -9.78 6.43
N ALA A 148 7.63 -8.60 6.09
CA ALA A 148 7.54 -7.46 6.99
C ALA A 148 6.27 -7.51 7.83
N LEU A 149 5.14 -7.90 7.23
CA LEU A 149 3.85 -7.99 7.90
C LEU A 149 3.83 -9.11 8.95
N GLU A 150 4.40 -10.26 8.61
CA GLU A 150 4.44 -11.44 9.48
C GLU A 150 5.38 -11.26 10.67
N ASP A 151 6.36 -10.35 10.59
CA ASP A 151 7.00 -9.76 11.77
C ASP A 151 6.06 -8.74 12.41
N SER A 152 5.26 -9.24 13.36
CA SER A 152 4.19 -8.48 14.02
C SER A 152 4.63 -7.14 14.61
N ARG A 153 5.93 -7.01 14.96
CA ARG A 153 6.49 -5.77 15.51
C ARG A 153 6.41 -4.61 14.53
N ARG A 154 6.60 -4.86 13.23
CA ARG A 154 6.65 -3.78 12.22
C ARG A 154 5.31 -3.09 12.05
N LEU A 155 4.21 -3.85 11.99
CA LEU A 155 2.88 -3.25 11.96
C LEU A 155 2.53 -2.64 13.33
N GLN A 156 2.90 -3.30 14.43
CA GLN A 156 2.63 -2.77 15.77
C GLN A 156 3.31 -1.41 16.00
N GLU A 157 4.55 -1.22 15.52
CA GLU A 157 5.27 0.06 15.59
C GLU A 157 4.51 1.22 14.92
N VAL A 158 3.84 0.98 13.79
CA VAL A 158 2.97 1.98 13.15
C VAL A 158 1.75 2.27 14.01
N LEU A 159 1.13 1.23 14.57
CA LEU A 159 -0.09 1.35 15.35
C LEU A 159 0.13 1.98 16.73
N ASP A 160 1.32 1.82 17.30
CA ASP A 160 1.72 2.34 18.61
C ASP A 160 2.24 3.79 18.53
N LEU A 161 2.25 4.41 17.35
CA LEU A 161 2.57 5.83 17.21
C LEU A 161 1.67 6.69 18.10
N GLU A 162 2.30 7.37 19.05
CA GLU A 162 1.59 8.09 20.10
C GLU A 162 0.79 9.27 19.50
N GLY A 163 -0.53 9.27 19.73
CA GLY A 163 -1.44 10.28 19.18
C GLY A 163 -1.89 10.04 17.73
N PHE A 164 -1.54 8.90 17.13
CA PHE A 164 -1.89 8.59 15.74
C PHE A 164 -3.36 8.15 15.57
N GLN A 165 -3.94 7.46 16.55
CA GLN A 165 -5.38 7.13 16.72
C GLN A 165 -6.25 7.10 15.43
N PRO A 166 -5.96 6.21 14.45
CA PRO A 166 -6.70 6.15 13.19
C PRO A 166 -8.05 5.46 13.35
N LYS A 167 -9.06 5.94 12.61
CA LYS A 167 -10.39 5.33 12.58
C LYS A 167 -10.49 4.13 11.64
N ASN A 168 -9.85 4.19 10.48
CA ASN A 168 -9.83 3.12 9.49
C ASN A 168 -8.40 2.76 9.12
N ILE A 169 -8.13 1.46 8.94
CA ILE A 169 -6.84 0.96 8.49
C ILE A 169 -7.05 0.10 7.28
N THR A 170 -6.31 0.35 6.20
CA THR A 170 -6.25 -0.55 5.05
C THR A 170 -4.86 -1.17 4.94
N ILE A 171 -4.79 -2.49 4.85
CA ILE A 171 -3.55 -3.22 4.56
C ILE A 171 -3.64 -3.72 3.12
N THR A 172 -2.64 -3.44 2.30
CA THR A 172 -2.60 -3.90 0.90
C THR A 172 -1.45 -4.88 0.72
N LEU A 173 -1.80 -6.11 0.34
CA LEU A 173 -0.86 -7.10 -0.19
C LEU A 173 -0.95 -7.07 -1.71
N ARG A 174 0.06 -6.49 -2.37
CA ARG A 174 0.15 -6.52 -3.84
C ARG A 174 0.51 -7.92 -4.31
N TYR A 175 0.24 -8.24 -5.57
CA TYR A 175 0.68 -9.50 -6.20
C TYR A 175 2.15 -9.83 -5.89
N THR A 176 3.02 -8.83 -6.01
CA THR A 176 4.46 -8.96 -5.80
C THR A 176 4.90 -8.98 -4.33
N ASP A 177 3.99 -8.82 -3.38
CA ASP A 177 4.28 -8.76 -1.95
C ASP A 177 4.21 -10.13 -1.26
N PHE A 178 3.69 -11.14 -1.97
CA PHE A 178 3.58 -12.50 -1.48
C PHE A 178 4.92 -13.23 -1.53
N TRP A 179 5.09 -14.21 -0.63
CA TRP A 179 6.26 -15.06 -0.59
C TRP A 179 6.48 -15.79 -1.91
N TYR A 180 7.68 -15.68 -2.46
CA TYR A 180 8.12 -16.39 -3.66
C TYR A 180 7.19 -16.19 -4.87
N TRP A 181 6.56 -15.02 -4.97
CA TRP A 181 5.73 -14.65 -6.12
C TRP A 181 6.49 -14.77 -7.44
N GLU A 182 7.81 -14.51 -7.43
CA GLU A 182 8.72 -14.64 -8.57
C GLU A 182 8.75 -16.06 -9.14
N HIS A 183 8.39 -17.05 -8.33
CA HIS A 183 8.40 -18.47 -8.67
C HIS A 183 7.00 -19.05 -8.86
N ASP A 184 5.96 -18.21 -8.96
CA ASP A 184 4.55 -18.63 -9.09
C ASP A 184 4.14 -19.63 -7.98
N ARG A 185 4.70 -19.47 -6.77
CA ARG A 185 4.35 -20.34 -5.62
C ARG A 185 2.92 -20.06 -5.16
N PRO A 186 2.18 -21.09 -4.68
CA PRO A 186 0.85 -20.91 -4.12
C PRO A 186 0.82 -19.87 -3.01
N MET A 187 -0.30 -19.15 -2.85
CA MET A 187 -0.44 -18.15 -1.79
C MET A 187 -0.31 -18.79 -0.40
N HIS A 188 0.48 -18.15 0.46
CA HIS A 188 0.66 -18.49 1.86
C HIS A 188 0.75 -17.21 2.68
N ILE A 189 0.04 -17.14 3.81
CA ILE A 189 0.19 -16.06 4.79
C ILE A 189 0.21 -16.66 6.20
N ASP A 190 1.28 -16.40 6.95
CA ASP A 190 1.41 -16.80 8.36
C ASP A 190 0.49 -15.93 9.23
N ALA A 191 -0.31 -16.55 10.10
CA ALA A 191 -1.24 -15.87 10.97
C ALA A 191 -0.62 -15.33 12.28
N LYS A 192 0.69 -15.44 12.47
CA LYS A 192 1.41 -14.91 13.64
C LYS A 192 1.05 -13.45 13.90
N TRP A 193 1.07 -12.60 12.87
CA TRP A 193 0.73 -11.18 13.02
C TRP A 193 -0.74 -10.97 13.37
N VAL A 194 -1.67 -11.74 12.80
CA VAL A 194 -3.10 -11.70 13.14
C VAL A 194 -3.32 -12.02 14.62
N ASN A 195 -2.57 -12.99 15.14
CA ASN A 195 -2.66 -13.42 16.53
C ASN A 195 -2.02 -12.44 17.52
N THR A 196 -0.99 -11.71 17.09
CA THR A 196 -0.16 -10.87 17.97
C THR A 196 -0.51 -9.39 17.93
N VAL A 197 -0.81 -8.83 16.75
CA VAL A 197 -1.07 -7.40 16.59
C VAL A 197 -2.31 -6.97 17.39
N ARG A 198 -2.24 -5.77 17.98
CA ARG A 198 -3.36 -5.10 18.66
C ARG A 198 -3.60 -3.75 18.01
N PHE A 199 -4.81 -3.58 17.50
CA PHE A 199 -5.25 -2.34 16.87
C PHE A 199 -5.61 -1.28 17.93
N PRO A 200 -5.35 0.01 17.70
CA PRO A 200 -5.75 1.08 18.62
C PRO A 200 -7.26 1.09 18.91
N SER A 201 -7.67 1.55 20.09
CA SER A 201 -9.08 1.63 20.50
C SER A 201 -9.95 2.52 19.59
N SER A 202 -9.32 3.48 18.92
CA SER A 202 -9.94 4.35 17.90
C SER A 202 -10.36 3.61 16.61
N VAL A 203 -9.76 2.46 16.32
CA VAL A 203 -10.04 1.73 15.08
C VAL A 203 -11.45 1.18 15.09
N SER A 204 -12.17 1.50 14.01
CA SER A 204 -13.55 1.06 13.76
C SER A 204 -13.67 0.18 12.52
N THR A 205 -12.64 0.12 11.67
CA THR A 205 -12.63 -0.72 10.48
C THR A 205 -11.20 -1.10 10.12
N ILE A 206 -11.00 -2.39 9.84
CA ILE A 206 -9.77 -2.94 9.26
C ILE A 206 -10.15 -3.50 7.90
N SER A 207 -9.53 -3.02 6.83
CA SER A 207 -9.70 -3.53 5.47
C SER A 207 -8.40 -4.15 5.00
N MET A 208 -8.49 -5.22 4.22
CA MET A 208 -7.31 -5.86 3.64
C MET A 208 -7.55 -6.16 2.17
N ASP A 209 -6.71 -5.59 1.30
CA ASP A 209 -6.70 -5.84 -0.14
C ASP A 209 -5.79 -7.05 -0.42
N PHE A 210 -6.38 -8.12 -0.95
CA PHE A 210 -5.66 -9.27 -1.48
C PHE A 210 -5.60 -9.12 -3.00
N GLU A 211 -4.49 -8.60 -3.51
CA GLU A 211 -4.27 -8.39 -4.94
C GLU A 211 -3.42 -9.51 -5.53
N MET A 212 -3.87 -10.05 -6.66
CA MET A 212 -3.18 -11.09 -7.42
C MET A 212 -3.45 -10.90 -8.91
N ILE A 213 -2.67 -11.55 -9.77
CA ILE A 213 -2.98 -11.62 -11.21
C ILE A 213 -4.28 -12.41 -11.47
N ASP A 214 -5.09 -12.02 -12.47
CA ASP A 214 -6.45 -12.58 -12.69
C ASP A 214 -6.43 -14.10 -12.93
N ARG A 215 -5.40 -14.62 -13.60
CA ARG A 215 -5.14 -16.07 -13.75
C ARG A 215 -5.20 -16.84 -12.42
N ARG A 216 -4.85 -16.20 -11.32
CA ARG A 216 -4.79 -16.79 -9.97
C ARG A 216 -5.94 -16.33 -9.05
N LYS A 217 -7.02 -15.75 -9.60
CA LYS A 217 -8.18 -15.27 -8.83
C LYS A 217 -8.80 -16.33 -7.91
N ASN A 218 -8.80 -17.60 -8.33
CA ASN A 218 -9.34 -18.69 -7.51
C ASN A 218 -8.58 -18.88 -6.19
N GLU A 219 -7.26 -18.59 -6.17
CA GLU A 219 -6.48 -18.60 -4.94
C GLU A 219 -6.88 -17.45 -4.01
N VAL A 220 -7.08 -16.25 -4.57
CA VAL A 220 -7.58 -15.09 -3.81
C VAL A 220 -8.96 -15.39 -3.24
N ASP A 221 -9.87 -15.94 -4.04
CA ASP A 221 -11.22 -16.28 -3.58
C ASP A 221 -11.19 -17.29 -2.43
N PHE A 222 -10.35 -18.32 -2.53
CA PHE A 222 -10.17 -19.31 -1.46
C PHE A 222 -9.57 -18.68 -0.18
N ILE A 223 -8.49 -17.93 -0.31
CA ILE A 223 -7.77 -17.32 0.82
C ILE A 223 -8.65 -16.30 1.54
N THR A 224 -9.38 -15.47 0.80
CA THR A 224 -10.31 -14.50 1.37
C THR A 224 -11.49 -15.16 2.07
N ASP A 225 -12.06 -16.23 1.50
CA ASP A 225 -13.11 -17.00 2.17
C ASP A 225 -12.63 -17.60 3.49
N LEU A 226 -11.40 -18.10 3.54
CA LEU A 226 -10.79 -18.63 4.76
C LEU A 226 -10.51 -17.51 5.77
N ALA A 227 -9.96 -16.38 5.32
CA ALA A 227 -9.72 -15.19 6.16
C ALA A 227 -11.03 -14.69 6.80
N THR A 228 -12.10 -14.56 6.02
CA THR A 228 -13.41 -14.12 6.52
C THR A 228 -13.97 -15.04 7.60
N GLN A 229 -13.72 -16.35 7.48
CA GLN A 229 -14.25 -17.35 8.40
C GLN A 229 -13.39 -17.55 9.65
N ARG A 230 -12.07 -17.39 9.54
CA ARG A 230 -11.11 -17.88 10.54
C ARG A 230 -10.19 -16.81 11.11
N TRP A 231 -10.07 -15.64 10.48
CA TRP A 231 -9.27 -14.55 11.01
C TRP A 231 -10.12 -13.55 11.77
N PHE A 232 -9.67 -13.27 12.99
CA PHE A 232 -10.26 -12.28 13.88
C PHE A 232 -9.14 -11.39 14.44
N PHE A 233 -9.35 -10.09 14.42
CA PHE A 233 -8.36 -9.13 14.95
C PHE A 233 -8.77 -8.66 16.34
N ARG A 234 -7.78 -8.24 17.13
CA ARG A 234 -8.00 -7.71 18.48
C ARG A 234 -7.68 -6.22 18.52
N ARG A 235 -8.53 -5.48 19.22
CA ARG A 235 -8.31 -4.10 19.59
C ARG A 235 -7.69 -4.02 20.98
N ALA A 236 -6.99 -2.93 21.26
CA ALA A 236 -6.29 -2.69 22.52
C ALA A 236 -7.22 -2.68 23.74
N ASP A 237 -8.50 -2.32 23.56
CA ASP A 237 -9.54 -2.33 24.60
C ASP A 237 -10.20 -3.71 24.79
N GLY A 238 -9.72 -4.75 24.12
CA GLY A 238 -10.26 -6.11 24.20
C GLY A 238 -11.38 -6.40 23.20
N MET A 239 -11.85 -5.43 22.41
CA MET A 239 -12.82 -5.66 21.34
C MET A 239 -12.24 -6.59 20.26
N ALA A 240 -13.05 -7.53 19.78
CA ALA A 240 -12.72 -8.37 18.63
C ALA A 240 -13.34 -7.80 17.35
N PHE A 241 -12.63 -7.96 16.24
CA PHE A 241 -13.14 -7.65 14.91
C PHE A 241 -13.47 -8.93 14.15
N ARG A 242 -14.58 -8.90 13.41
CA ARG A 242 -15.05 -10.00 12.57
C ARG A 242 -15.39 -9.49 11.18
N ALA A 243 -15.10 -10.28 10.16
CA ALA A 243 -15.48 -9.99 8.79
C ALA A 243 -16.89 -10.48 8.47
N SER A 244 -17.57 -9.75 7.59
CA SER A 244 -18.82 -10.21 6.94
C SER A 244 -18.56 -10.43 5.45
N LYS A 245 -19.22 -11.44 4.86
CA LYS A 245 -19.21 -11.66 3.41
C LYS A 245 -19.89 -10.51 2.65
N GLU A 246 -20.84 -9.82 3.28
CA GLU A 246 -21.58 -8.71 2.67
C GLU A 246 -20.70 -7.46 2.46
N ASP A 247 -19.63 -7.34 3.25
CA ASP A 247 -18.69 -6.22 3.17
C ASP A 247 -17.51 -6.51 2.23
N ILE A 248 -17.47 -7.68 1.58
CA ILE A 248 -16.41 -8.04 0.64
C ILE A 248 -16.66 -7.36 -0.70
N THR A 249 -15.65 -6.65 -1.20
CA THR A 249 -15.69 -6.04 -2.54
C THR A 249 -14.63 -6.66 -3.44
N THR A 250 -14.98 -6.86 -4.70
CA THR A 250 -14.04 -7.33 -5.74
C THR A 250 -13.87 -6.24 -6.78
N THR A 251 -12.61 -5.92 -7.10
CA THR A 251 -12.25 -4.99 -8.17
C THR A 251 -11.21 -5.61 -9.10
N ARG A 252 -11.09 -5.04 -10.30
CA ARG A 252 -10.09 -5.41 -11.29
C ARG A 252 -9.44 -4.18 -11.86
N TRP A 253 -8.18 -4.29 -12.22
CA TRP A 253 -7.45 -3.23 -12.89
C TRP A 253 -6.30 -3.80 -13.72
N THR A 254 -5.79 -3.01 -14.66
CA THR A 254 -4.68 -3.39 -15.53
C THR A 254 -3.48 -2.51 -15.24
N GLY A 255 -2.32 -3.14 -15.06
CA GLY A 255 -1.06 -2.45 -14.81
C GLY A 255 0.06 -2.94 -15.70
N SER A 256 1.24 -2.33 -15.56
CA SER A 256 2.44 -2.79 -16.24
C SER A 256 2.81 -4.21 -15.80
N SER A 257 3.41 -4.97 -16.71
CA SER A 257 4.12 -6.22 -16.38
C SER A 257 5.58 -6.00 -16.01
N THR A 258 6.07 -4.76 -16.12
CA THR A 258 7.44 -4.41 -15.84
C THR A 258 7.55 -3.87 -14.42
N PHE A 259 8.42 -4.49 -13.62
CA PHE A 259 8.77 -4.00 -12.29
C PHE A 259 10.27 -3.96 -12.12
N ASN A 260 10.80 -2.81 -11.66
CA ASN A 260 12.22 -2.66 -11.36
C ASN A 260 13.12 -3.13 -12.53
N LYS A 261 12.79 -2.66 -13.74
CA LYS A 261 13.48 -2.99 -15.00
C LYS A 261 13.43 -4.46 -15.42
N SER A 262 12.48 -5.24 -14.88
CA SER A 262 12.23 -6.61 -15.34
C SER A 262 10.79 -6.74 -15.82
N ARG A 263 10.62 -7.11 -17.10
CA ARG A 263 9.33 -7.41 -17.73
C ARG A 263 8.93 -8.85 -17.46
N TRP A 264 7.85 -9.07 -16.73
CA TRP A 264 7.37 -10.39 -16.28
C TRP A 264 6.45 -11.04 -17.31
N ILE A 265 7.03 -11.48 -18.43
CA ILE A 265 6.30 -12.05 -19.57
C ILE A 265 5.45 -13.29 -19.22
N ARG A 266 5.81 -14.00 -18.14
CA ARG A 266 5.03 -15.13 -17.61
C ARG A 266 3.60 -14.75 -17.21
N ASP A 267 3.41 -13.54 -16.72
CA ASP A 267 2.18 -13.12 -16.05
C ASP A 267 1.37 -12.13 -16.90
N GLU A 268 1.82 -11.87 -18.13
CA GLU A 268 1.14 -10.99 -19.06
C GLU A 268 -0.21 -11.54 -19.53
N SER A 269 -1.21 -10.66 -19.51
CA SER A 269 -2.51 -10.89 -20.17
C SER A 269 -2.51 -10.31 -21.59
N ARG A 270 -1.72 -9.26 -21.81
CA ARG A 270 -1.45 -8.56 -23.08
C ARG A 270 0.01 -8.08 -23.07
N PRO A 271 0.58 -7.68 -24.22
CA PRO A 271 1.96 -7.20 -24.27
C PRO A 271 2.22 -6.10 -23.24
N ASN A 272 3.17 -6.36 -22.34
CA ASN A 272 3.56 -5.50 -21.23
C ASN A 272 2.46 -5.17 -20.20
N GLU A 273 1.36 -5.92 -20.16
CA GLU A 273 0.24 -5.66 -19.25
C GLU A 273 -0.18 -6.89 -18.46
N ILE A 274 -0.50 -6.67 -17.19
CA ILE A 274 -1.07 -7.67 -16.28
C ILE A 274 -2.46 -7.22 -15.86
N ASP A 275 -3.43 -8.14 -15.93
CA ASP A 275 -4.73 -7.96 -15.31
C ASP A 275 -4.70 -8.42 -13.86
N TYR A 276 -5.08 -7.53 -12.95
CA TYR A 276 -5.16 -7.76 -11.52
C TYR A 276 -6.59 -8.04 -11.07
N TYR A 277 -6.71 -8.97 -10.14
CA TYR A 277 -7.89 -9.29 -9.38
C TYR A 277 -7.63 -8.94 -7.91
N VAL A 278 -8.43 -8.02 -7.37
CA VAL A 278 -8.31 -7.56 -5.99
C VAL A 278 -9.60 -7.88 -5.26
N LYS A 279 -9.47 -8.57 -4.13
CA LYS A 279 -10.59 -8.80 -3.20
C LYS A 279 -10.28 -8.14 -1.87
N THR A 280 -11.15 -7.24 -1.45
CA THR A 280 -11.01 -6.51 -0.19
C THR A 280 -11.92 -7.15 0.84
N VAL A 281 -11.34 -7.61 1.94
CA VAL A 281 -12.08 -8.13 3.10
C VAL A 281 -12.09 -7.06 4.19
N VAL A 282 -13.25 -6.86 4.81
CA VAL A 282 -13.44 -5.82 5.83
C VAL A 282 -13.84 -6.49 7.14
N TRP A 283 -13.12 -6.14 8.22
CA TRP A 283 -13.44 -6.53 9.58
C TRP A 283 -13.93 -5.31 10.37
N LYS A 284 -15.04 -5.50 11.08
CA LYS A 284 -15.68 -4.47 11.92
C LYS A 284 -15.79 -4.96 13.37
N PRO A 285 -15.87 -4.04 14.36
CA PRO A 285 -16.07 -4.40 15.76
C PRO A 285 -17.30 -5.29 15.94
N ALA A 286 -17.15 -6.37 16.72
CA ALA A 286 -18.22 -7.31 17.01
C ALA A 286 -18.45 -7.39 18.52
N PRO A 287 -19.30 -6.53 19.11
CA PRO A 287 -19.60 -6.56 20.54
C PRO A 287 -20.13 -7.92 20.99
N GLY A 288 -19.62 -8.44 22.11
CA GLY A 288 -20.00 -9.75 22.66
C GLY A 288 -19.39 -10.95 21.93
N PHE A 289 -18.66 -10.75 20.84
CA PHE A 289 -17.92 -11.82 20.17
C PHE A 289 -16.57 -12.04 20.85
N THR A 290 -16.40 -13.21 21.47
CA THR A 290 -15.21 -13.57 22.25
C THR A 290 -14.50 -14.80 21.66
N PRO A 291 -13.94 -14.72 20.43
CA PRO A 291 -13.33 -15.87 19.75
C PRO A 291 -12.06 -16.41 20.44
N PHE A 292 -11.65 -15.80 21.56
CA PHE A 292 -10.39 -16.07 22.25
C PHE A 292 -10.58 -16.46 23.73
N ALA A 293 -11.81 -16.77 24.16
CA ALA A 293 -12.16 -17.00 25.57
C ALA A 293 -11.82 -18.41 26.11
N SER A 294 -11.66 -19.41 25.25
CA SER A 294 -11.36 -20.79 25.65
C SER A 294 -9.95 -20.92 26.22
N ALA A 295 -9.75 -21.70 27.29
CA ALA A 295 -8.42 -22.04 27.81
C ALA A 295 -7.66 -22.88 26.75
N GLY A 296 -6.75 -22.21 26.03
CA GLY A 296 -6.12 -22.73 24.81
C GLY A 296 -6.11 -21.72 23.66
N GLY A 297 -6.96 -20.68 23.75
CA GLY A 297 -7.02 -19.50 22.89
C GLY A 297 -6.91 -19.85 21.41
N ASP A 298 -8.03 -20.19 20.76
CA ASP A 298 -8.07 -20.52 19.33
C ASP A 298 -7.30 -19.46 18.53
N ARG A 299 -6.11 -19.86 18.08
CA ARG A 299 -5.26 -19.02 17.24
C ARG A 299 -5.86 -19.02 15.84
N CYS A 300 -5.89 -17.85 15.21
CA CYS A 300 -6.21 -17.75 13.81
C CYS A 300 -5.20 -18.63 13.03
N PRO A 301 -5.67 -19.50 12.11
CA PRO A 301 -4.80 -20.39 11.35
C PRO A 301 -4.09 -19.62 10.23
N ASN A 302 -2.97 -20.17 9.76
CA ASN A 302 -2.36 -19.71 8.52
C ASN A 302 -3.34 -19.81 7.35
N LEU A 303 -3.16 -18.96 6.35
CA LEU A 303 -3.93 -19.03 5.11
C LEU A 303 -3.06 -19.72 4.06
N ASP A 304 -3.38 -20.98 3.78
CA ASP A 304 -2.63 -21.85 2.90
C ASP A 304 -3.51 -22.31 1.74
N ILE A 305 -2.98 -22.24 0.52
CA ILE A 305 -3.57 -22.97 -0.60
C ILE A 305 -3.30 -24.48 -0.42
N PRO A 306 -4.34 -25.34 -0.38
CA PRO A 306 -4.16 -26.75 -0.12
C PRO A 306 -3.41 -27.47 -1.24
N ALA A 307 -2.74 -28.57 -0.88
CA ALA A 307 -2.11 -29.43 -1.88
C ALA A 307 -3.13 -29.96 -2.89
N GLY A 308 -2.80 -29.89 -4.18
CA GLY A 308 -3.70 -30.30 -5.26
C GLY A 308 -4.78 -29.27 -5.63
N PHE A 309 -4.77 -28.06 -5.04
CA PHE A 309 -5.63 -26.98 -5.49
C PHE A 309 -5.42 -26.71 -6.98
N ALA A 310 -6.50 -26.69 -7.76
CA ALA A 310 -6.43 -26.49 -9.19
C ALA A 310 -5.95 -25.06 -9.50
N ARG A 311 -4.81 -24.95 -10.17
CA ARG A 311 -4.20 -23.68 -10.57
C ARG A 311 -4.02 -23.65 -12.08
N GLU A 312 -4.48 -22.58 -12.70
CA GLU A 312 -4.15 -22.30 -14.10
C GLU A 312 -2.64 -22.05 -14.21
N GLN A 313 -1.97 -22.84 -15.04
CA GLN A 313 -0.52 -22.76 -15.19
C GLN A 313 -0.16 -21.53 -16.03
N PRO A 314 0.93 -20.82 -15.70
CA PRO A 314 1.38 -19.75 -16.58
C PRO A 314 1.91 -20.33 -17.90
N PRO A 315 1.82 -19.56 -18.99
CA PRO A 315 2.29 -19.99 -20.31
C PRO A 315 3.79 -20.30 -20.35
N TYR A 316 4.61 -19.60 -19.54
CA TYR A 316 6.07 -19.69 -19.57
C TYR A 316 6.64 -20.03 -18.19
N MET A 317 6.89 -21.32 -17.90
CA MET A 317 7.36 -21.78 -16.58
C MET A 317 8.83 -22.17 -16.48
N ARG A 318 9.49 -22.54 -17.58
CA ARG A 318 10.80 -23.21 -17.52
C ARG A 318 11.97 -22.33 -17.95
N GLU A 319 11.79 -21.49 -18.95
CA GLU A 319 12.83 -20.65 -19.52
C GLU A 319 12.29 -19.24 -19.69
N PHE A 320 13.05 -18.26 -19.16
CA PHE A 320 12.75 -16.83 -19.26
C PHE A 320 11.37 -16.42 -18.73
N THR A 321 11.13 -16.55 -17.43
CA THR A 321 9.87 -16.08 -16.81
C THR A 321 9.73 -14.56 -16.79
N HIS A 322 10.87 -13.87 -16.87
CA HIS A 322 11.00 -12.42 -16.97
C HIS A 322 12.26 -12.09 -17.77
N ILE A 323 12.27 -10.91 -18.41
CA ILE A 323 13.41 -10.38 -19.18
C ILE A 323 13.78 -9.01 -18.63
N SER A 324 15.07 -8.70 -18.51
CA SER A 324 15.50 -7.35 -18.14
C SER A 324 15.21 -6.37 -19.30
N VAL A 325 14.82 -5.14 -18.97
CA VAL A 325 14.59 -4.09 -19.99
C VAL A 325 15.88 -3.83 -20.77
N ASP A 326 17.04 -3.84 -20.09
CA ASP A 326 18.35 -3.69 -20.71
C ASP A 326 18.65 -4.80 -21.75
N ASP A 327 18.22 -6.05 -21.50
CA ASP A 327 18.33 -7.14 -22.48
C ASP A 327 17.42 -6.91 -23.69
N LEU A 328 16.19 -6.43 -23.49
CA LEU A 328 15.28 -6.11 -24.59
C LEU A 328 15.92 -5.06 -25.51
N GLU A 329 16.49 -4.01 -24.93
CA GLU A 329 17.22 -2.96 -25.67
C GLU A 329 18.46 -3.53 -26.37
N THR A 330 19.27 -4.31 -25.66
CA THR A 330 20.53 -4.88 -26.18
C THR A 330 20.32 -5.74 -27.42
N TYR A 331 19.20 -6.48 -27.49
CA TYR A 331 18.88 -7.36 -28.63
C TYR A 331 17.86 -6.76 -29.60
N ASN A 332 17.52 -5.48 -29.46
CA ASN A 332 16.51 -4.78 -30.28
C ASN A 332 15.16 -5.52 -30.32
N ILE A 333 14.73 -6.08 -29.18
CA ILE A 333 13.41 -6.68 -29.03
C ILE A 333 12.44 -5.55 -28.66
N PRO A 334 11.37 -5.31 -29.45
CA PRO A 334 10.40 -4.25 -29.14
C PRO A 334 9.78 -4.43 -27.75
N TYR A 335 9.67 -3.33 -27.01
CA TYR A 335 9.14 -3.36 -25.65
C TYR A 335 7.66 -3.77 -25.59
N ASP A 336 6.90 -3.52 -26.66
CA ASP A 336 5.50 -3.89 -26.87
C ASP A 336 5.33 -5.23 -27.61
N ALA A 337 6.42 -5.96 -27.90
CA ALA A 337 6.33 -7.27 -28.53
C ALA A 337 5.54 -8.26 -27.65
N PRO A 338 4.70 -9.14 -28.22
CA PRO A 338 4.02 -10.19 -27.48
C PRO A 338 4.98 -11.06 -26.66
N ALA A 339 4.54 -11.51 -25.48
CA ALA A 339 5.34 -12.36 -24.60
C ALA A 339 5.93 -13.61 -25.30
N GLN A 340 5.16 -14.21 -26.23
CA GLN A 340 5.62 -15.35 -27.02
C GLN A 340 6.83 -14.98 -27.90
N GLU A 341 6.74 -13.86 -28.63
CA GLU A 341 7.82 -13.40 -29.51
C GLU A 341 9.07 -13.04 -28.71
N VAL A 342 8.90 -12.39 -27.55
CA VAL A 342 10.00 -12.10 -26.62
C VAL A 342 10.67 -13.40 -26.17
N GLN A 343 9.88 -14.40 -25.76
CA GLN A 343 10.41 -15.69 -25.32
C GLN A 343 11.18 -16.40 -26.45
N GLU A 344 10.60 -16.48 -27.64
CA GLU A 344 11.21 -17.13 -28.81
C GLU A 344 12.52 -16.43 -29.22
N ALA A 345 12.55 -15.10 -29.20
CA ALA A 345 13.75 -14.31 -29.47
C ALA A 345 14.85 -14.61 -28.44
N MET A 346 14.52 -14.58 -27.15
CA MET A 346 15.48 -14.84 -26.07
C MET A 346 16.02 -16.28 -26.10
N MET A 347 15.16 -17.24 -26.44
CA MET A 347 15.56 -18.64 -26.66
C MET A 347 16.53 -18.79 -27.82
N ARG A 348 16.29 -18.10 -28.94
CA ARG A 348 17.21 -18.09 -30.09
C ARG A 348 18.57 -17.51 -29.70
N ILE A 349 18.58 -16.36 -29.01
CA ILE A 349 19.80 -15.69 -28.55
C ILE A 349 20.61 -16.58 -27.60
N ALA A 350 19.93 -17.25 -26.65
CA ALA A 350 20.58 -18.17 -25.73
C ALA A 350 21.24 -19.35 -26.45
N ARG A 351 20.57 -19.93 -27.45
CA ARG A 351 21.12 -21.03 -28.27
C ARG A 351 22.34 -20.58 -29.08
N GLU A 352 22.29 -19.40 -29.69
CA GLU A 352 23.42 -18.84 -30.45
C GLU A 352 24.63 -18.57 -29.56
N ARG A 353 24.42 -18.01 -28.37
CA ARG A 353 25.48 -17.81 -27.36
C ARG A 353 26.12 -19.13 -26.94
N GLN A 354 25.30 -20.14 -26.64
CA GLN A 354 25.79 -21.45 -26.27
C GLN A 354 26.60 -22.09 -27.40
N ALA A 355 26.15 -21.98 -28.65
CA ALA A 355 26.88 -22.47 -29.81
C ALA A 355 28.22 -21.73 -30.01
N ALA A 356 28.25 -20.41 -29.82
CA ALA A 356 29.47 -19.62 -29.91
C ALA A 356 30.51 -20.00 -28.83
N ILE A 357 30.06 -20.25 -27.59
CA ILE A 357 30.92 -20.72 -26.50
C ILE A 357 31.53 -22.08 -26.84
N VAL A 358 30.73 -23.03 -27.33
CA VAL A 358 31.22 -24.36 -27.73
C VAL A 358 32.23 -24.26 -28.88
N ARG A 359 31.99 -23.40 -29.88
CA ARG A 359 32.92 -23.17 -30.99
C ARG A 359 34.25 -22.60 -30.50
N ARG A 360 34.23 -21.59 -29.60
CA ARG A 360 35.45 -21.02 -29.01
C ARG A 360 36.27 -22.05 -28.23
N ARG A 361 35.62 -22.90 -27.41
CA ARG A 361 36.29 -23.98 -26.67
C ARG A 361 36.94 -25.02 -27.58
N ARG A 362 36.29 -25.36 -28.69
CA ARG A 362 36.87 -26.29 -29.68
C ARG A 362 38.05 -25.66 -30.44
N GLY A 363 37.97 -24.37 -30.77
CA GLY A 363 39.06 -23.62 -31.41
C GLY A 363 40.30 -23.45 -30.52
N SER A 364 40.13 -23.24 -29.21
CA SER A 364 41.26 -23.15 -28.28
C SER A 364 41.96 -24.50 -28.03
N LEU A 365 41.22 -25.61 -28.09
CA LEU A 365 41.79 -26.97 -27.98
C LEU A 365 42.56 -27.39 -29.24
N SER A 366 42.27 -26.80 -30.40
CA SER A 366 42.95 -27.09 -31.66
C SER A 366 44.18 -26.20 -31.93
N GLN A 367 44.43 -25.19 -31.09
CA GLN A 367 45.66 -24.36 -31.11
C GLN A 367 46.75 -24.83 -30.14
N HIS A 368 46.51 -25.90 -29.37
CA HIS A 368 47.46 -26.50 -28.42
C HIS A 368 47.90 -27.93 -28.81
N VAL A 369 47.82 -28.27 -30.10
CA VAL A 369 48.34 -29.55 -30.66
C VAL A 369 49.47 -29.26 -31.62
#